data_AF-A0A9X5XJD2-F1
#
_entry.id   AF-A0A9X5XJD2-F1
#
_cell.length_a   1.000
_cell.length_b   1.000
_cell.length_c   1.000
_cell.angle_alpha   90.00
_cell.angle_beta   90.00
_cell.angle_gamma   90.00
#
_symmetry.space_group_name_H-M   'P 1'
#
loop_
_entity.id
_entity.type
_entity.pdbx_description
1 polymer ?
#
loop_
_entity_poly.entity_id
_entity_poly.type
_entity_poly.pdbx_seq_one_letter_code
_entity_poly.pdbx_strand_id
1 'polypeptide(L)'
;MEAHPAHGRDPIGRIPIVDVQPVVEHGRRSAKAVVGETVEVTATLFGEGRDVLGAEVVLCDQSGRPGPRAPMRELVPGTDRWCAEVTPESVGHWTFVVEAWSDPVAAWRHTAAIKVPAGIDAGLVLEEGAALYERAADAVPD
;
A
#
# COMPACT_ATOMS: atom_id res chain seq x y z
N MET A 1 -29.14 -7.49 32.45
CA MET A 1 -29.06 -6.29 31.60
C MET A 1 -28.10 -6.65 30.47
N GLU A 2 -28.65 -7.25 29.43
CA GLU A 2 -27.89 -7.87 28.34
C GLU A 2 -27.49 -6.79 27.35
N ALA A 3 -26.19 -6.54 27.23
CA ALA A 3 -25.66 -5.60 26.26
C ALA A 3 -25.70 -6.26 24.88
N HIS A 4 -26.49 -5.68 23.98
CA HIS A 4 -26.47 -5.98 22.55
C HIS A 4 -25.04 -5.76 22.01
N PRO A 5 -24.44 -6.73 21.29
CA PRO A 5 -23.19 -6.48 20.60
C PRO A 5 -23.43 -5.48 19.46
N ALA A 6 -22.69 -4.37 19.49
CA ALA A 6 -22.57 -3.49 18.35
C ALA A 6 -21.98 -4.30 17.18
N HIS A 7 -22.57 -4.16 15.99
CA HIS A 7 -22.14 -4.80 14.76
C HIS A 7 -20.60 -4.70 14.60
N GLY A 8 -19.93 -5.85 14.64
CA GLY A 8 -18.47 -5.96 14.64
C GLY A 8 -17.87 -5.37 13.37
N ARG A 9 -16.97 -4.40 13.55
CA ARG A 9 -16.11 -3.90 12.48
C ARG A 9 -15.12 -5.03 12.17
N ASP A 10 -15.18 -5.61 10.97
CA ASP A 10 -14.18 -6.61 10.57
C ASP A 10 -12.78 -6.01 10.77
N PRO A 11 -11.89 -6.68 11.52
CA PRO A 11 -10.57 -6.13 11.85
C PRO A 11 -9.63 -6.06 10.63
N ILE A 12 -10.02 -6.67 9.51
CA ILE A 12 -9.25 -6.78 8.28
C ILE A 12 -9.99 -6.02 7.17
N GLY A 13 -9.28 -5.13 6.48
CA GLY A 13 -9.80 -4.41 5.32
C GLY A 13 -9.84 -5.27 4.05
N ARG A 14 -10.26 -4.66 2.93
CA ARG A 14 -10.34 -5.37 1.62
C ARG A 14 -9.00 -5.95 1.18
N ILE A 15 -7.92 -5.20 1.41
CA ILE A 15 -6.55 -5.69 1.29
C ILE A 15 -6.00 -5.90 2.71
N PRO A 16 -5.68 -7.13 3.11
CA PRO A 16 -5.00 -7.41 4.36
C PRO A 16 -3.69 -6.63 4.51
N ILE A 17 -3.62 -5.78 5.54
CA ILE A 17 -2.42 -5.08 6.00
C ILE A 17 -2.21 -5.49 7.46
N VAL A 18 -1.22 -6.34 7.72
CA VAL A 18 -0.98 -6.89 9.05
C VAL A 18 0.49 -6.77 9.46
N ASP A 19 0.77 -6.89 10.75
CA ASP A 19 2.13 -6.85 11.32
C ASP A 19 2.96 -5.63 10.84
N VAL A 20 2.35 -4.45 10.92
CA VAL A 20 3.03 -3.18 10.62
C VAL A 20 4.10 -2.90 11.69
N GLN A 21 5.31 -2.62 11.23
CA GLN A 21 6.49 -2.33 12.03
C GLN A 21 7.13 -1.00 11.57
N PRO A 22 7.81 -0.25 12.46
CA PRO A 22 8.12 -0.60 13.83
C PRO A 22 6.94 -0.39 14.80
N VAL A 23 6.71 -1.36 15.69
CA VAL A 23 5.75 -1.24 16.79
C VAL A 23 6.43 -1.50 18.14
N VAL A 24 6.21 -0.62 19.12
CA VAL A 24 6.77 -0.75 20.48
C VAL A 24 5.64 -1.00 21.47
N GLU A 25 5.76 -2.06 22.28
CA GLU A 25 4.74 -2.47 23.26
C GLU A 25 3.32 -2.53 22.65
N HIS A 26 3.17 -3.13 21.46
CA HIS A 26 1.90 -3.20 20.72
C HIS A 26 1.25 -1.82 20.47
N GLY A 27 2.06 -0.79 20.24
CA GLY A 27 1.63 0.57 19.94
C GLY A 27 1.39 1.41 21.20
N ARG A 28 1.58 0.85 22.40
CA ARG A 28 1.47 1.59 23.67
C ARG A 28 2.58 2.62 23.85
N ARG A 29 3.69 2.47 23.12
CA ARG A 29 4.81 3.40 23.09
C ARG A 29 5.12 3.76 21.64
N SER A 30 5.53 5.00 21.43
CA SER A 30 6.02 5.44 20.12
C SER A 30 7.36 4.77 19.79
N ALA A 31 7.51 4.34 18.54
CA ALA A 31 8.82 4.14 17.95
C ALA A 31 9.62 5.46 18.00
N LYS A 32 10.95 5.36 17.93
CA LYS A 32 11.85 6.52 18.07
C LYS A 32 12.71 6.65 16.83
N ALA A 33 12.95 7.88 16.44
CA ALA A 33 13.89 8.29 15.41
C ALA A 33 14.42 9.69 15.75
N VAL A 34 15.56 10.06 15.20
CA VAL A 34 16.04 11.45 15.19
C VAL A 34 15.75 12.13 13.85
N VAL A 35 15.78 13.46 13.84
CA VAL A 35 15.59 14.22 12.60
C VAL A 35 16.66 13.83 11.58
N GLY A 36 16.23 13.50 10.36
CA GLY A 36 17.11 13.07 9.27
C GLY A 36 17.53 11.60 9.34
N GLU A 37 17.12 10.84 10.36
CA GLU A 37 17.33 9.38 10.40
C GLU A 37 16.29 8.67 9.53
N THR A 38 16.76 7.83 8.61
CA THR A 38 15.88 6.99 7.80
C THR A 38 15.45 5.77 8.60
N VAL A 39 14.14 5.54 8.66
CA VAL A 39 13.50 4.41 9.33
C VAL A 39 12.84 3.52 8.29
N GLU A 40 13.10 2.22 8.37
CA GLU A 40 12.38 1.23 7.58
C GLU A 40 11.03 0.92 8.22
N VAL A 41 9.95 1.16 7.48
CA VAL A 41 8.61 0.70 7.82
C VAL A 41 8.32 -0.56 7.03
N THR A 42 7.83 -1.59 7.71
CA THR A 42 7.50 -2.87 7.09
C THR A 42 6.09 -3.33 7.44
N ALA A 43 5.48 -4.11 6.57
CA ALA A 43 4.16 -4.69 6.79
C ALA A 43 4.00 -5.97 5.99
N THR A 44 3.09 -6.84 6.41
CA THR A 44 2.68 -8.01 5.63
C THR A 44 1.42 -7.69 4.84
N LEU A 45 1.53 -7.75 3.51
CA LEU A 45 0.50 -7.34 2.56
C LEU A 45 0.28 -8.45 1.54
N PHE A 46 -0.96 -8.91 1.39
CA PHE A 46 -1.33 -9.95 0.42
C PHE A 46 -2.75 -9.73 -0.10
N GLY A 47 -3.03 -10.23 -1.31
CA GLY A 47 -4.32 -10.13 -1.97
C GLY A 47 -4.97 -11.50 -2.17
N GLU A 48 -6.20 -11.53 -2.69
CA GLU A 48 -6.88 -12.78 -2.99
C GLU A 48 -6.40 -13.32 -4.36
N GLY A 49 -6.10 -14.62 -4.44
CA GLY A 49 -5.77 -15.25 -5.72
C GLY A 49 -4.47 -14.76 -6.34
N ARG A 50 -4.56 -14.04 -7.47
CA ARG A 50 -3.41 -13.55 -8.27
C ARG A 50 -3.36 -12.02 -8.34
N ASP A 51 -3.92 -11.37 -7.33
CA ASP A 51 -3.91 -9.92 -7.26
C ASP A 51 -2.48 -9.38 -7.29
N VAL A 52 -2.25 -8.38 -8.15
CA VAL A 52 -1.06 -7.55 -8.08
C VAL A 52 -1.39 -6.40 -7.15
N LEU A 53 -0.54 -6.15 -6.16
CA LEU A 53 -0.75 -5.11 -5.16
C LEU A 53 0.22 -3.95 -5.36
N GLY A 54 -0.26 -2.75 -5.07
CA GLY A 54 0.55 -1.59 -4.76
C GLY A 54 0.41 -1.24 -3.28
N ALA A 55 1.46 -0.65 -2.71
CA ALA A 55 1.44 -0.18 -1.34
C ALA A 55 2.40 0.99 -1.14
N GLU A 56 2.13 1.81 -0.14
CA GLU A 56 2.97 2.94 0.24
C GLU A 56 2.87 3.23 1.75
N VAL A 57 3.88 3.94 2.24
CA VAL A 57 3.90 4.49 3.59
C VAL A 57 3.70 6.00 3.50
N VAL A 58 2.77 6.51 4.30
CA VAL A 58 2.55 7.95 4.47
C VAL A 58 2.99 8.33 5.87
N LEU A 59 4.03 9.15 5.96
CA LEU A 59 4.53 9.72 7.20
C LEU A 59 3.84 11.08 7.43
N CYS A 60 3.16 11.25 8.56
CA CYS A 60 2.41 12.44 8.93
C CYS A 60 3.09 13.19 10.07
N ASP A 61 3.22 14.51 9.92
CA ASP A 61 3.83 15.36 10.93
C ASP A 61 2.95 15.54 12.18
N GLN A 62 3.45 16.27 13.17
CA GLN A 62 2.75 16.53 14.44
C GLN A 62 1.43 17.31 14.29
N SER A 63 1.18 17.93 13.14
CA SER A 63 -0.08 18.58 12.80
C SER A 63 -1.01 17.66 11.98
N GLY A 64 -0.60 16.42 11.73
CA GLY A 64 -1.31 15.43 10.93
C GLY A 64 -1.19 15.67 9.43
N ARG A 65 -0.27 16.53 8.98
CA ARG A 65 -0.08 16.79 7.54
C ARG A 65 0.70 15.62 6.92
N PRO A 66 0.18 14.99 5.86
CA PRO A 66 0.90 13.91 5.18
C PRO A 66 2.10 14.49 4.43
N GLY A 67 3.25 13.84 4.58
CA GLY A 67 4.43 14.06 3.77
C GLY A 67 4.35 13.35 2.41
N PRO A 68 5.49 13.23 1.71
CA PRO A 68 5.58 12.44 0.49
C PRO A 68 5.18 10.98 0.73
N ARG A 69 4.52 10.39 -0.27
CA ARG A 69 4.14 8.97 -0.26
C ARG A 69 5.36 8.13 -0.65
N ALA A 70 5.78 7.22 0.23
CA ALA A 70 6.94 6.36 0.01
C ALA A 70 6.47 4.99 -0.51
N PRO A 71 6.68 4.65 -1.79
CA PRO A 71 6.21 3.38 -2.33
C PRO A 71 6.91 2.20 -1.66
N MET A 72 6.15 1.19 -1.28
CA MET A 72 6.66 -0.05 -0.72
C MET A 72 7.05 -1.04 -1.82
N ARG A 73 8.00 -1.90 -1.50
CA ARG A 73 8.38 -3.07 -2.32
C ARG A 73 8.39 -4.32 -1.46
N GLU A 74 8.17 -5.47 -2.05
CA GLU A 74 8.38 -6.74 -1.36
C GLU A 74 9.88 -6.90 -1.01
N LEU A 75 10.17 -7.16 0.26
CA LEU A 75 11.52 -7.34 0.80
C LEU A 75 12.18 -8.60 0.24
N VAL A 76 11.44 -9.70 0.23
CA VAL A 76 11.87 -10.98 -0.32
C VAL A 76 10.71 -11.55 -1.13
N PRO A 77 10.90 -11.86 -2.43
CA PRO A 77 9.83 -12.37 -3.27
C PRO A 77 9.11 -13.58 -2.69
N GLY A 78 7.78 -13.52 -2.63
CA GLY A 78 6.90 -14.60 -2.14
C GLY A 78 6.80 -14.70 -0.62
N THR A 79 7.22 -13.67 0.13
CA THR A 79 7.07 -13.61 1.59
C THR A 79 5.90 -12.74 2.03
N ASP A 80 5.30 -12.00 1.09
CA ASP A 80 4.28 -10.99 1.35
C ASP A 80 4.75 -9.91 2.33
N ARG A 81 6.07 -9.81 2.56
CA ARG A 81 6.67 -8.83 3.47
C ARG A 81 7.13 -7.64 2.66
N TRP A 82 6.58 -6.47 2.93
CA TRP A 82 6.86 -5.24 2.21
C TRP A 82 7.64 -4.25 3.07
N CYS A 83 8.46 -3.40 2.45
CA CYS A 83 9.12 -2.28 3.10
C CYS A 83 9.11 -0.99 2.29
N ALA A 84 9.13 0.14 3.01
CA ALA A 84 9.53 1.44 2.49
C ALA A 84 10.36 2.19 3.54
N GLU A 85 11.18 3.12 3.07
CA GLU A 85 12.00 3.98 3.92
C GLU A 85 11.33 5.36 4.07
N VAL A 86 11.25 5.85 5.30
CA VAL A 86 10.71 7.19 5.62
C VAL A 86 11.67 7.94 6.53
N THR A 87 11.69 9.27 6.43
CA THR A 87 12.63 10.10 7.21
C THR A 87 11.87 11.31 7.80
N PRO A 88 11.78 11.45 9.14
CA PRO A 88 11.20 12.63 9.75
C PRO A 88 12.13 13.84 9.59
N GLU A 89 11.56 14.97 9.15
CA GLU A 89 12.32 16.17 8.79
C GLU A 89 12.36 17.23 9.90
N SER A 90 11.60 17.03 10.98
CA SER A 90 11.55 17.96 12.11
C SER A 90 11.28 17.24 13.43
N VAL A 91 11.66 17.89 14.53
CA VAL A 91 11.41 17.38 15.89
C VAL A 91 9.91 17.45 16.16
N GLY A 92 9.33 16.34 16.66
CA GLY A 92 7.92 16.28 16.99
C GLY A 92 7.40 14.87 17.14
N HIS A 93 6.10 14.76 17.38
CA HIS A 93 5.39 13.49 17.28
C HIS A 93 4.99 13.26 15.83
N TRP A 94 5.42 12.13 15.27
CA TRP A 94 5.03 11.71 13.93
C TRP A 94 4.17 10.46 14.03
N THR A 95 3.28 10.29 13.06
CA THR A 95 2.56 9.04 12.83
C THR A 95 2.87 8.54 11.43
N PHE A 96 2.72 7.25 11.20
CA PHE A 96 2.80 6.70 9.86
C PHE A 96 1.65 5.73 9.64
N VAL A 97 1.22 5.61 8.39
CA VAL A 97 0.22 4.64 7.95
C VAL A 97 0.74 3.89 6.74
N VAL A 98 0.34 2.63 6.61
CA VAL A 98 0.54 1.83 5.41
C VAL A 98 -0.78 1.82 4.65
N GLU A 99 -0.74 2.20 3.38
CA GLU A 99 -1.86 2.11 2.46
C GLU A 99 -1.56 1.04 1.42
N ALA A 100 -2.55 0.22 1.08
CA ALA A 100 -2.40 -0.84 0.08
C ALA A 100 -3.65 -0.93 -0.79
N TRP A 101 -3.46 -1.27 -2.06
CA TRP A 101 -4.51 -1.36 -3.07
C TRP A 101 -4.22 -2.47 -4.07
N SER A 102 -5.26 -2.98 -4.73
CA SER A 102 -5.09 -3.76 -5.95
C SER A 102 -4.58 -2.85 -7.06
N ASP A 103 -3.52 -3.25 -7.76
CA ASP A 103 -2.94 -2.54 -8.90
C ASP A 103 -3.37 -3.19 -10.23
N PRO A 104 -4.52 -2.78 -10.80
CA PRO A 104 -5.02 -3.36 -12.04
C PRO A 104 -4.17 -2.97 -13.25
N VAL A 105 -3.44 -1.85 -13.20
CA VAL A 105 -2.57 -1.42 -14.30
C VAL A 105 -1.33 -2.32 -14.37
N ALA A 106 -0.70 -2.62 -13.23
CA ALA A 106 0.41 -3.56 -13.17
C ALA A 106 -0.02 -4.98 -13.57
N ALA A 107 -1.18 -5.45 -13.09
CA ALA A 107 -1.75 -6.74 -13.49
C ALA A 107 -2.00 -6.83 -15.01
N TRP A 108 -2.57 -5.79 -15.60
CA TRP A 108 -2.80 -5.71 -17.04
C TRP A 108 -1.48 -5.68 -17.81
N ARG A 109 -0.49 -4.87 -17.39
CA ARG A 109 0.83 -4.79 -18.04
C ARG A 109 1.51 -6.15 -18.12
N HIS A 110 1.45 -6.93 -17.03
CA HIS A 110 1.99 -8.30 -17.01
C HIS A 110 1.30 -9.20 -18.05
N THR A 111 -0.03 -9.14 -18.10
CA THR A 111 -0.82 -9.92 -19.07
C THR A 111 -0.54 -9.49 -20.51
N ALA A 112 -0.51 -8.18 -20.77
CA ALA A 112 -0.28 -7.62 -22.10
C ALA A 112 1.11 -7.95 -22.65
N ALA A 113 2.14 -7.91 -21.80
CA ALA A 113 3.51 -8.27 -22.17
C ALA A 113 3.65 -9.72 -22.67
N ILE A 114 2.72 -10.61 -22.27
CA ILE A 114 2.69 -12.01 -22.70
C ILE A 114 1.76 -12.18 -23.92
N LYS A 115 0.52 -11.68 -23.82
CA LYS A 115 -0.53 -11.97 -24.81
C LYS A 115 -0.38 -11.19 -26.12
N VAL A 116 0.00 -9.91 -26.06
CA VAL A 116 0.06 -9.05 -27.25
C VAL A 116 1.13 -9.53 -28.23
N PRO A 117 2.38 -9.83 -27.82
CA PRO A 117 3.40 -10.35 -28.76
C PRO A 117 3.04 -11.72 -29.35
N ALA A 118 2.24 -12.52 -28.62
CA ALA A 118 1.78 -13.82 -29.07
C ALA A 118 0.54 -13.73 -30.00
N GLY A 119 -0.01 -12.54 -30.22
CA GLY A 119 -1.24 -12.35 -31.03
C GLY A 119 -2.50 -12.94 -30.39
N ILE A 120 -2.47 -13.22 -29.09
CA ILE A 120 -3.60 -13.81 -28.35
C ILE A 120 -4.50 -12.68 -27.85
N ASP A 121 -5.71 -12.59 -28.39
CA ASP A 121 -6.72 -11.58 -28.02
C ASP A 121 -6.18 -10.14 -28.00
N ALA A 122 -5.20 -9.83 -28.86
CA ALA A 122 -4.43 -8.58 -28.75
C ALA A 122 -5.31 -7.32 -28.81
N GLY A 123 -6.37 -7.32 -29.63
CA GLY A 123 -7.33 -6.22 -29.69
C GLY A 123 -8.05 -6.00 -28.35
N LEU A 124 -8.59 -7.07 -27.77
CA LEU A 124 -9.28 -7.02 -26.47
C LEU A 124 -8.33 -6.55 -25.35
N VAL A 125 -7.11 -7.10 -25.30
CA VAL A 125 -6.12 -6.72 -24.28
C VAL A 125 -5.78 -5.24 -24.37
N LEU A 126 -5.68 -4.67 -25.58
CA LEU A 126 -5.41 -3.24 -25.76
C LEU A 126 -6.61 -2.38 -25.35
N GLU A 127 -7.84 -2.81 -25.64
CA GLU A 127 -9.07 -2.13 -25.22
C GLU A 127 -9.21 -2.09 -23.67
N GLU A 128 -8.93 -3.21 -23.00
CA GLU A 128 -8.89 -3.27 -21.53
C GLU A 128 -7.85 -2.29 -20.95
N GLY A 129 -6.69 -2.20 -21.61
CA GLY A 129 -5.63 -1.25 -21.28
C GLY A 129 -6.05 0.20 -21.43
N ALA A 130 -6.70 0.54 -22.54
CA ALA A 130 -7.20 1.90 -22.76
C ALA A 130 -8.16 2.32 -21.64
N ALA A 131 -9.14 1.47 -21.32
CA ALA A 131 -10.11 1.74 -20.25
C ALA A 131 -9.45 1.87 -18.86
N LEU A 132 -8.35 1.15 -18.60
CA LEU A 132 -7.57 1.31 -17.37
C LEU A 132 -6.88 2.67 -17.29
N TYR A 133 -6.25 3.11 -18.38
CA TYR A 133 -5.52 4.38 -18.42
C TYR A 133 -6.45 5.59 -18.45
N GLU A 134 -7.63 5.49 -19.07
CA GLU A 134 -8.67 6.53 -19.00
C GLU A 134 -9.08 6.79 -17.55
N ARG A 135 -9.40 5.74 -16.77
CA ARG A 135 -9.72 5.89 -15.35
C ARG A 135 -8.55 6.45 -14.52
N ALA A 136 -7.33 6.09 -14.87
CA ALA A 136 -6.15 6.61 -14.19
C ALA A 136 -5.97 8.11 -14.49
N ALA A 137 -6.17 8.53 -15.74
CA ALA A 137 -6.10 9.94 -16.14
C ALA A 137 -7.13 10.81 -15.41
N ASP A 138 -8.36 10.32 -15.23
CA ASP A 138 -9.40 11.01 -14.47
C ASP A 138 -9.04 11.25 -12.99
N ALA A 139 -8.08 10.50 -12.45
CA ALA A 139 -7.61 10.63 -11.07
C ALA A 139 -6.36 11.51 -10.91
N VAL A 140 -5.73 11.94 -12.01
CA VAL A 140 -4.56 12.83 -11.98
C VAL A 140 -5.03 14.28 -11.95
N PRO A 141 -4.59 15.10 -10.98
CA PRO A 141 -4.87 16.55 -10.98
C PRO A 141 -4.29 17.25 -12.22
N ASP A 142 -4.97 18.31 -12.68
CA ASP A 142 -4.53 19.18 -13.79
C ASP A 142 -3.15 19.82 -13.60
#